data_AF-A0A8I1ISB4-F1
#
_entry.id   AF-A0A8I1ISB4-F1
#
_cell.length_a   1.000
_cell.length_b   1.000
_cell.length_c   1.000
_cell.angle_alpha   90.00
_cell.angle_beta   90.00
_cell.angle_gamma   90.00
#
_symmetry.space_group_name_H-M   'P 1'
#
loop_
_entity.id
_entity.type
_entity.pdbx_description
1 polymer ?
#
loop_
_entity_poly.entity_id
_entity_poly.type
_entity_poly.pdbx_seq_one_letter_code
_entity_poly.pdbx_strand_id
1 'polypeptide(L)'
;MIDGPRAALPDSKTGPRALWLGRAARRHLAGCPRLGRHVFGDRAGPLPAQRLAGAWQQVRTALGMPRLRIHDLRHSFASVAAGRGHDLTAIGGLLGHADRGVTAGYAHLDTATLRAASARVGRHLERAMQRAPQAPPAREGTTDAAYRAFGLSPLTLPECCALHGLDPGTFRRGLLRWRAARKARAVAR
;
A
#
# COMPACT_ATOMS: atom_id res chain seq x y z
N MET A 1 13.37 -13.46 7.49
CA MET A 1 13.15 -13.23 8.95
C MET A 1 13.07 -11.73 9.21
N ILE A 2 12.16 -11.25 10.06
CA ILE A 2 12.12 -9.84 10.48
C ILE A 2 12.54 -9.79 11.95
N ASP A 3 13.61 -9.06 12.24
CA ASP A 3 14.14 -8.83 13.58
C ASP A 3 14.30 -7.32 13.82
N GLY A 4 13.48 -6.79 14.73
CA GLY A 4 13.37 -5.35 14.98
C GLY A 4 13.17 -4.53 13.69
N PRO A 5 14.11 -3.61 13.34
CA PRO A 5 14.05 -2.82 12.12
C PRO A 5 14.59 -3.54 10.87
N ARG A 6 15.07 -4.77 10.96
CA ARG A 6 15.75 -5.48 9.87
C ARG A 6 14.88 -6.59 9.31
N ALA A 7 14.67 -6.60 8.00
CA ALA A 7 14.17 -7.76 7.28
C ALA A 7 15.31 -8.43 6.52
N ALA A 8 15.66 -9.66 6.92
CA ALA A 8 16.66 -10.48 6.27
C ALA A 8 16.05 -11.28 5.10
N LEU A 9 16.69 -11.17 3.94
CA LEU A 9 16.38 -11.86 2.69
C LEU A 9 17.59 -12.73 2.29
N PRO A 10 17.71 -13.95 2.82
CA PRO A 10 18.86 -14.83 2.56
C PRO A 10 18.91 -15.30 1.11
N ASP A 11 17.75 -15.62 0.52
CA ASP A 11 17.66 -16.29 -0.80
C ASP A 11 17.36 -15.30 -1.93
N SER A 12 18.08 -14.18 -1.99
CA SER A 12 17.84 -13.18 -3.02
C SER A 12 18.60 -13.49 -4.32
N LYS A 13 18.09 -13.00 -5.47
CA LYS A 13 18.70 -13.18 -6.81
C LYS A 13 20.20 -12.85 -6.90
N THR A 14 20.70 -12.03 -5.98
CA THR A 14 22.08 -11.53 -5.98
C THR A 14 22.81 -11.81 -4.65
N GLY A 15 22.38 -12.85 -3.92
CA GLY A 15 22.94 -13.23 -2.62
C GLY A 15 22.22 -12.59 -1.42
N PRO A 16 22.61 -12.91 -0.18
CA PRO A 16 21.91 -12.43 1.02
C PRO A 16 21.84 -10.91 1.09
N ARG A 17 20.68 -10.37 1.46
CA ARG A 17 20.50 -8.92 1.66
C ARG A 17 19.64 -8.61 2.87
N ALA A 18 19.79 -7.39 3.39
CA ALA A 18 18.99 -6.88 4.49
C ALA A 18 18.25 -5.60 4.06
N LEU A 19 16.97 -5.51 4.41
CA LEU A 19 16.18 -4.29 4.25
C LEU A 19 15.95 -3.67 5.61
N TRP A 20 16.15 -2.35 5.71
CA TRP A 20 15.84 -1.60 6.92
C TRP A 20 14.42 -1.04 6.82
N LEU A 21 13.55 -1.47 7.71
CA LEU A 21 12.15 -1.10 7.77
C LEU A 21 11.95 0.13 8.68
N GLY A 22 11.45 1.22 8.09
CA GLY A 22 11.00 2.40 8.83
C GLY A 22 9.82 2.11 9.76
N ARG A 23 9.55 3.02 10.71
CA ARG A 23 8.49 2.86 11.72
C ARG A 23 7.11 2.57 11.10
N ALA A 24 6.72 3.33 10.08
CA ALA A 24 5.43 3.16 9.40
C ALA A 24 5.26 1.75 8.82
N ALA A 25 6.26 1.26 8.09
CA ALA A 25 6.26 -0.09 7.53
C ALA A 25 6.11 -1.17 8.62
N ARG A 26 6.85 -1.03 9.73
CA ARG A 26 6.74 -1.97 10.86
C ARG A 26 5.36 -1.95 11.51
N ARG A 27 4.76 -0.76 11.70
CA ARG A 27 3.39 -0.64 12.26
C ARG A 27 2.36 -1.32 11.36
N HIS A 28 2.46 -1.12 10.05
CA HIS A 28 1.58 -1.79 9.09
C HIS A 28 1.74 -3.31 9.14
N LEU A 29 2.98 -3.82 9.11
CA LEU A 29 3.23 -5.26 9.21
C LEU A 29 2.75 -5.87 10.52
N ALA A 30 2.93 -5.16 11.65
CA ALA A 30 2.47 -5.61 12.96
C ALA A 30 0.93 -5.64 13.08
N GLY A 31 0.23 -4.76 12.36
CA GLY A 31 -1.23 -4.74 12.32
C GLY A 31 -1.86 -5.81 11.41
N CYS A 32 -1.07 -6.49 10.58
CA CYS A 32 -1.56 -7.55 9.71
C CYS A 32 -1.60 -8.90 10.45
N PRO A 33 -2.69 -9.68 10.33
CA PRO A 33 -2.74 -11.02 10.90
C PRO A 33 -1.68 -11.92 10.25
N ARG A 34 -1.00 -12.74 11.06
CA ARG A 34 -0.05 -13.74 10.56
C ARG A 34 -0.80 -15.00 10.17
N LEU A 35 -0.98 -15.20 8.86
CA LEU A 35 -1.73 -16.33 8.32
C LEU A 35 -0.88 -17.58 8.06
N GLY A 36 0.45 -17.47 8.16
CA GLY A 36 1.39 -18.56 7.94
C GLY A 36 2.83 -18.12 8.14
N ARG A 37 3.78 -18.92 7.64
CA ARG A 37 5.23 -18.65 7.76
C ARG A 37 5.71 -17.45 6.94
N HIS A 38 5.01 -17.11 5.86
CA HIS A 38 5.40 -16.02 4.97
C HIS A 38 4.81 -14.69 5.48
N VAL A 39 5.57 -13.60 5.32
CA VAL A 39 5.09 -12.25 5.66
C VAL A 39 3.90 -11.84 4.78
N PHE A 40 3.96 -12.22 3.50
CA PHE A 40 2.86 -12.08 2.55
C PHE A 40 2.53 -13.47 2.00
N GLY A 41 1.43 -14.05 2.47
CA GLY A 41 1.02 -15.40 2.12
C GLY A 41 0.03 -15.95 3.15
N ASP A 42 -0.29 -17.22 3.00
CA ASP A 42 -1.20 -17.96 3.87
C ASP A 42 -0.59 -19.32 4.24
N ARG A 43 -1.42 -20.23 4.76
CA ARG A 43 -1.00 -21.60 5.09
C ARG A 43 -0.62 -22.42 3.85
N ALA A 44 -1.17 -22.09 2.68
CA ALA A 44 -0.89 -22.79 1.43
C ALA A 44 0.44 -22.37 0.80
N GLY A 45 0.92 -21.16 1.07
CA GLY A 45 2.22 -20.74 0.56
C GLY A 45 2.47 -19.24 0.55
N PRO A 46 3.56 -18.80 -0.10
CA PRO A 46 3.80 -17.37 -0.32
C PRO A 46 2.74 -16.79 -1.26
N LEU A 47 2.49 -15.49 -1.14
CA LEU A 47 1.58 -14.78 -2.04
C LEU A 47 2.06 -14.93 -3.50
N PRO A 48 1.24 -15.49 -4.40
CA PRO A 48 1.61 -15.61 -5.82
C PRO A 48 1.76 -14.23 -6.48
N ALA A 49 2.74 -14.09 -7.38
CA ALA A 49 3.01 -12.84 -8.09
C ALA A 49 1.78 -12.32 -8.86
N GLN A 50 0.98 -13.22 -9.45
CA GLN A 50 -0.24 -12.86 -10.15
C GLN A 50 -1.31 -12.25 -9.23
N ARG A 51 -1.44 -12.73 -7.99
CA ARG A 51 -2.36 -12.14 -7.00
C ARG A 51 -1.89 -10.75 -6.58
N LEU A 52 -0.58 -10.56 -6.41
CA LEU A 52 0.00 -9.25 -6.15
C LEU A 52 -0.25 -8.28 -7.32
N ALA A 53 -0.06 -8.73 -8.56
CA ALA A 53 -0.32 -7.93 -9.75
C ALA A 53 -1.81 -7.52 -9.86
N GLY A 54 -2.73 -8.45 -9.56
CA GLY A 54 -4.16 -8.17 -9.50
C GLY A 54 -4.53 -7.16 -8.41
N ALA A 55 -3.99 -7.31 -7.20
CA ALA A 55 -4.19 -6.35 -6.11
C ALA A 55 -3.64 -4.96 -6.48
N TRP A 56 -2.47 -4.91 -7.12
CA TRP A 56 -1.89 -3.66 -7.61
C TRP A 56 -2.74 -3.00 -8.68
N GLN A 57 -3.29 -3.78 -9.62
CA GLN A 57 -4.23 -3.29 -10.62
C GLN A 57 -5.42 -2.59 -9.96
N GLN A 58 -6.04 -3.22 -8.95
CA GLN A 58 -7.17 -2.65 -8.24
C GLN A 58 -6.80 -1.33 -7.55
N VAL A 59 -5.66 -1.28 -6.87
CA VAL A 59 -5.16 -0.08 -6.19
C VAL A 59 -4.94 1.06 -7.20
N ARG A 60 -4.19 0.81 -8.27
CA ARG A 60 -3.86 1.87 -9.25
C ARG A 60 -5.09 2.37 -10.02
N THR A 61 -6.06 1.51 -10.28
CA THR A 61 -7.35 1.91 -10.86
C THR A 61 -8.15 2.76 -9.88
N ALA A 62 -8.22 2.37 -8.59
CA ALA A 62 -8.93 3.14 -7.57
C ALA A 62 -8.31 4.53 -7.33
N LEU A 63 -7.00 4.67 -7.54
CA LEU A 63 -6.28 5.93 -7.47
C LEU A 63 -6.40 6.79 -8.74
N GLY A 64 -7.04 6.30 -9.81
CA GLY A 64 -7.08 6.99 -11.11
C GLY A 64 -5.73 7.03 -11.83
N MET A 65 -4.79 6.16 -11.45
CA MET A 65 -3.42 6.12 -11.97
C MET A 65 -3.12 4.78 -12.67
N PRO A 66 -3.81 4.42 -13.77
CA PRO A 66 -3.70 3.09 -14.38
C PRO A 66 -2.31 2.75 -14.92
N ARG A 67 -1.48 3.76 -15.20
CA ARG A 67 -0.11 3.60 -15.70
C ARG A 67 0.94 3.42 -14.59
N LEU A 68 0.57 3.60 -13.32
CA LEU A 68 1.49 3.46 -12.20
C LEU A 68 1.94 2.00 -12.04
N ARG A 69 3.26 1.79 -11.98
CA ARG A 69 3.90 0.48 -11.78
C ARG A 69 4.41 0.36 -10.34
N ILE A 70 4.46 -0.87 -9.81
CA ILE A 70 5.02 -1.12 -8.47
C ILE A 70 6.47 -0.61 -8.37
N HIS A 71 7.25 -0.73 -9.45
CA HIS A 71 8.61 -0.21 -9.50
C HIS A 71 8.71 1.31 -9.33
N ASP A 72 7.68 2.06 -9.71
CA ASP A 72 7.66 3.51 -9.55
C ASP A 72 7.61 3.89 -8.06
N LEU A 73 7.06 3.03 -7.19
CA LEU A 73 7.15 3.21 -5.73
C LEU A 73 8.59 3.10 -5.21
N ARG A 74 9.37 2.17 -5.77
CA ARG A 74 10.80 2.03 -5.45
C ARG A 74 11.58 3.26 -5.91
N HIS A 75 11.31 3.75 -7.12
CA HIS A 75 11.91 4.99 -7.61
C HIS A 75 11.51 6.19 -6.76
N SER A 76 10.25 6.31 -6.36
CA SER A 76 9.78 7.37 -5.47
C SER A 76 10.51 7.38 -4.14
N PHE A 77 10.73 6.20 -3.53
CA PHE A 77 11.54 6.07 -2.32
C PHE A 77 12.98 6.58 -2.53
N ALA A 78 13.60 6.23 -3.66
CA ALA A 78 14.94 6.68 -4.02
C ALA A 78 15.02 8.21 -4.20
N SER A 79 14.06 8.79 -4.93
CA SER A 79 13.95 10.24 -5.15
C SER A 79 13.76 10.99 -3.83
N VAL A 80 12.93 10.47 -2.94
CA VAL A 80 12.74 11.06 -1.60
C VAL A 80 14.03 10.99 -0.78
N ALA A 81 14.79 9.89 -0.85
CA ALA A 81 16.06 9.77 -0.17
C ALA A 81 17.09 10.77 -0.72
N ALA A 82 17.20 10.89 -2.05
CA ALA A 82 18.08 11.86 -2.72
C ALA A 82 17.73 13.30 -2.34
N GLY A 83 16.46 13.67 -2.38
CA GLY A 83 15.97 14.99 -1.97
C GLY A 83 16.18 15.31 -0.48
N ARG A 84 16.64 14.35 0.33
CA ARG A 84 16.99 14.52 1.75
C ARG A 84 18.49 14.50 2.00
N GLY A 85 19.30 14.53 0.94
CA GLY A 85 20.75 14.60 1.00
C GLY A 85 21.43 13.26 1.32
N HIS A 86 20.76 12.14 1.06
CA HIS A 86 21.44 10.84 1.12
C HIS A 86 22.26 10.63 -0.16
N ASP A 87 23.51 10.22 0.00
CA ASP A 87 24.37 9.88 -1.13
C ASP A 87 23.83 8.67 -1.92
N LEU A 88 24.14 8.59 -3.22
CA LEU A 88 23.73 7.52 -4.12
C LEU A 88 24.19 6.15 -3.63
N THR A 89 25.35 6.07 -2.97
CA THR A 89 25.84 4.84 -2.33
C THR A 89 24.94 4.45 -1.16
N ALA A 90 24.50 5.39 -0.32
CA ALA A 90 23.55 5.08 0.75
C ALA A 90 22.18 4.64 0.19
N ILE A 91 21.71 5.30 -0.87
CA ILE A 91 20.43 4.98 -1.52
C ILE A 91 20.47 3.59 -2.17
N GLY A 92 21.56 3.25 -2.86
CA GLY A 92 21.75 1.93 -3.45
C GLY A 92 21.72 0.81 -2.41
N GLY A 93 22.37 1.04 -1.26
CA GLY A 93 22.32 0.15 -0.10
C GLY A 93 20.91 0.00 0.49
N LEU A 94 20.16 1.11 0.63
CA LEU A 94 18.76 1.09 1.11
C LEU A 94 17.81 0.29 0.20
N LEU A 95 18.03 0.37 -1.10
CA LEU A 95 17.24 -0.33 -2.11
C LEU A 95 17.68 -1.80 -2.27
N GLY A 96 18.82 -2.18 -1.67
CA GLY A 96 19.42 -3.49 -1.82
C GLY A 96 19.79 -3.78 -3.28
N HIS A 97 20.31 -2.78 -4.01
CA HIS A 97 20.93 -2.99 -5.32
C HIS A 97 22.29 -3.67 -5.13
N ALA A 98 22.45 -4.85 -5.73
CA ALA A 98 23.71 -5.57 -5.80
C ALA A 98 24.22 -5.53 -7.24
N ASP A 99 24.40 -4.33 -7.80
CA ASP A 99 25.15 -4.23 -9.05
C ASP A 99 26.63 -4.40 -8.73
N ARG A 100 27.26 -5.39 -9.37
CA ARG A 100 28.63 -5.85 -9.05
C ARG A 100 29.70 -4.75 -9.12
N GLY A 101 29.40 -3.62 -9.79
CA GLY A 101 30.29 -2.45 -9.86
C GLY A 101 30.18 -1.45 -8.71
N VAL A 102 29.09 -1.45 -7.91
CA VAL A 102 28.87 -0.49 -6.81
C VAL A 102 28.96 -1.15 -5.43
N THR A 103 29.00 -2.48 -5.37
CA THR A 103 29.07 -3.23 -4.11
C THR A 103 30.32 -2.94 -3.28
N ALA A 104 31.44 -2.58 -3.92
CA ALA A 104 32.65 -2.14 -3.23
C ALA A 104 32.44 -0.86 -2.38
N GLY A 105 31.55 0.04 -2.80
CA GLY A 105 31.20 1.25 -2.06
C GLY A 105 30.25 1.01 -0.87
N TYR A 106 29.40 -0.03 -0.93
CA TYR A 106 28.46 -0.34 0.16
C TYR A 106 29.13 -1.03 1.36
N ALA A 107 30.29 -1.67 1.16
CA ALA A 107 30.99 -2.40 2.22
C ALA A 107 31.43 -1.48 3.38
N HIS A 108 31.67 -0.20 3.09
CA HIS A 108 32.06 0.82 4.07
C HIS A 108 30.88 1.53 4.72
N LEU A 109 29.66 1.36 4.20
CA LEU A 109 28.48 1.96 4.81
C LEU A 109 28.12 1.18 6.06
N ASP A 110 28.31 1.82 7.20
CA ASP A 110 27.96 1.22 8.47
C ASP A 110 26.43 0.92 8.53
N THR A 111 26.10 -0.18 9.20
CA THR A 111 24.72 -0.65 9.36
C THR A 111 23.84 0.40 10.05
N ALA A 112 24.39 1.21 10.96
CA ALA A 112 23.65 2.24 11.68
C ALA A 112 23.24 3.40 10.75
N THR A 113 24.09 3.76 9.78
CA THR A 113 23.87 4.79 8.76
C THR A 113 22.73 4.38 7.83
N LEU A 114 22.73 3.14 7.32
CA LEU A 114 21.63 2.64 6.49
C LEU A 114 20.31 2.56 7.27
N ARG A 115 20.36 2.11 8.53
CA ARG A 115 19.19 2.09 9.41
C ARG A 115 18.64 3.50 9.66
N ALA A 116 19.52 4.47 9.95
CA ALA A 116 19.15 5.85 10.23
C ALA A 116 18.57 6.53 8.97
N ALA A 117 19.16 6.30 7.80
CA ALA A 117 18.67 6.80 6.53
C ALA A 117 17.27 6.27 6.19
N SER A 118 17.06 4.95 6.31
CA SER A 118 15.74 4.34 6.12
C SER A 118 14.70 4.94 7.08
N ALA A 119 15.08 5.09 8.36
CA ALA A 119 14.19 5.68 9.36
C ALA A 119 13.83 7.14 9.03
N ARG A 120 14.78 7.93 8.51
CA ARG A 120 14.56 9.33 8.12
C ARG A 120 13.61 9.44 6.93
N VAL A 121 13.83 8.64 5.87
CA VAL A 121 12.95 8.58 4.70
C VAL A 121 11.56 8.11 5.09
N GLY A 122 11.46 7.06 5.91
CA GLY A 122 10.18 6.54 6.41
C GLY A 122 9.37 7.56 7.21
N ARG A 123 10.02 8.33 8.10
CA ARG A 123 9.36 9.43 8.84
C ARG A 123 8.86 10.53 7.90
N HIS A 124 9.60 10.83 6.83
CA HIS A 124 9.18 11.85 5.88
C HIS A 124 7.93 11.40 5.10
N LEU A 125 7.93 10.17 4.60
CA LEU A 125 6.77 9.58 3.91
C LEU A 125 5.55 9.52 4.83
N GLU A 126 5.72 9.11 6.09
CA GLU A 126 4.63 9.07 7.07
C GLU A 126 3.99 10.45 7.30
N ARG A 127 4.81 11.50 7.43
CA ARG A 127 4.32 12.89 7.53
C ARG A 127 3.62 13.36 6.25
N ALA A 128 4.14 12.99 5.09
CA ALA A 128 3.52 13.33 3.81
C ALA A 128 2.14 12.65 3.67
N MET A 129 2.00 11.39 4.08
CA MET A 129 0.73 10.66 4.10
C MET A 129 -0.29 11.26 5.07
N GLN A 130 0.16 11.87 6.17
CA GLN A 130 -0.71 12.55 7.14
C GLN A 130 -1.15 13.94 6.67
N ARG A 131 -0.33 14.61 5.85
CA ARG A 131 -0.60 15.96 5.30
C ARG A 131 -1.34 15.95 3.98
N ALA A 132 -1.24 14.87 3.21
CA ALA A 132 -2.10 14.67 2.07
C ALA A 132 -3.54 14.78 2.58
N PRO A 133 -4.41 15.58 1.93
CA PRO A 133 -5.83 15.53 2.26
C PRO A 133 -6.21 14.06 2.19
N GLN A 134 -6.63 13.50 3.33
CA GLN A 134 -7.32 12.22 3.34
C GLN A 134 -8.34 12.35 2.22
N ALA A 135 -8.31 11.46 1.22
CA ALA A 135 -9.38 11.42 0.24
C ALA A 135 -10.67 11.56 1.07
N PRO A 136 -11.46 12.63 0.86
CA PRO A 136 -12.49 13.00 1.81
C PRO A 136 -13.25 11.71 2.13
N PRO A 137 -13.50 11.37 3.42
CA PRO A 137 -14.32 10.21 3.72
C PRO A 137 -15.53 10.37 2.83
N ALA A 138 -15.69 9.41 1.89
CA ALA A 138 -16.66 9.50 0.80
C ALA A 138 -17.88 10.24 1.32
N ARG A 139 -18.06 11.52 0.91
CA ARG A 139 -18.92 12.47 1.64
C ARG A 139 -20.15 11.72 2.10
N GLU A 140 -20.38 11.66 3.42
CA GLU A 140 -21.61 11.15 4.00
C GLU A 140 -22.76 11.97 3.41
N GLY A 141 -23.24 11.50 2.27
CA GLY A 141 -24.07 12.25 1.34
C GLY A 141 -24.73 11.32 0.34
N THR A 142 -24.76 10.01 0.64
CA THR A 142 -25.79 9.14 0.11
C THR A 142 -26.62 8.70 1.30
N THR A 143 -27.75 9.37 1.49
CA THR A 143 -28.70 9.05 2.55
C THR A 143 -29.29 7.65 2.31
N ASP A 144 -29.81 7.01 3.36
CA ASP A 144 -30.59 5.76 3.27
C ASP A 144 -31.67 5.85 2.17
N ALA A 145 -32.25 7.04 1.99
CA ALA A 145 -33.21 7.35 0.94
C ALA A 145 -32.64 7.18 -0.48
N ALA A 146 -31.41 7.59 -0.76
CA ALA A 146 -30.80 7.44 -2.08
C ALA A 146 -30.51 5.97 -2.43
N TYR A 147 -30.09 5.16 -1.46
CA TYR A 147 -29.93 3.71 -1.69
C TYR A 147 -31.27 2.99 -1.90
N ARG A 148 -32.32 3.41 -1.17
CA ARG A 148 -33.69 2.90 -1.39
C ARG A 148 -34.23 3.32 -2.76
N ALA A 149 -34.08 4.59 -3.12
CA ALA A 149 -34.52 5.12 -4.40
C ALA A 149 -33.86 4.37 -5.57
N PHE A 150 -32.55 4.09 -5.48
CA PHE A 150 -31.87 3.24 -6.46
C PHE A 150 -32.44 1.81 -6.49
N GLY A 151 -32.69 1.20 -5.35
CA GLY A 151 -33.23 -0.16 -5.28
C GLY A 151 -34.66 -0.31 -5.82
N LEU A 152 -35.41 0.79 -5.93
CA LEU A 152 -36.78 0.85 -6.46
C LEU A 152 -36.84 1.42 -7.88
N SER A 153 -35.71 1.88 -8.41
CA SER A 153 -35.61 2.54 -9.71
C SER A 153 -35.24 1.55 -10.80
N PRO A 154 -35.73 1.72 -12.05
CA PRO A 154 -35.28 0.94 -13.21
C PRO A 154 -33.89 1.37 -13.71
N LEU A 155 -33.30 2.42 -13.15
CA LEU A 155 -32.01 2.97 -13.61
C LEU A 155 -30.84 2.06 -13.28
N THR A 156 -29.86 2.00 -14.20
CA THR A 156 -28.56 1.42 -13.92
C THR A 156 -27.76 2.29 -12.93
N LEU A 157 -26.75 1.70 -12.29
CA LEU A 157 -25.93 2.43 -11.31
C LEU A 157 -25.29 3.70 -11.90
N PRO A 158 -24.67 3.67 -13.10
CA PRO A 158 -24.14 4.89 -13.72
C PRO A 158 -25.20 5.96 -14.00
N GLU A 159 -26.39 5.58 -14.45
CA GLU A 159 -27.49 6.51 -14.75
C GLU A 159 -28.03 7.18 -13.48
N CYS A 160 -28.25 6.40 -12.43
CA CYS A 160 -28.68 6.93 -11.13
C CYS A 160 -27.62 7.88 -10.54
N CYS A 161 -26.34 7.53 -10.67
CA CYS A 161 -25.26 8.39 -10.22
C CYS A 161 -25.19 9.70 -11.01
N ALA A 162 -25.35 9.65 -12.34
CA ALA A 162 -25.39 10.83 -13.18
C ALA A 162 -26.55 11.77 -12.83
N LEU A 163 -27.74 11.22 -12.55
CA LEU A 163 -28.94 11.98 -12.20
C LEU A 163 -28.81 12.72 -10.85
N HIS A 164 -28.03 12.16 -9.92
CA HIS A 164 -27.85 12.73 -8.58
C HIS A 164 -26.49 13.41 -8.36
N GLY A 165 -25.67 13.56 -9.41
CA GLY A 165 -24.32 14.14 -9.29
C GLY A 165 -23.38 13.35 -8.39
N LEU A 166 -23.55 12.02 -8.33
CA LEU A 166 -22.79 11.11 -7.48
C LEU A 166 -21.68 10.42 -8.27
N ASP A 167 -20.58 10.08 -7.60
CA ASP A 167 -19.53 9.24 -8.18
C ASP A 167 -19.95 7.75 -8.17
N PRO A 168 -19.99 7.05 -9.32
CA PRO A 168 -20.40 5.65 -9.41
C PRO A 168 -19.56 4.70 -8.54
N GLY A 169 -18.25 4.92 -8.45
CA GLY A 169 -17.36 4.08 -7.65
C GLY A 169 -17.67 4.15 -6.17
N THR A 170 -17.92 5.37 -5.69
CA THR A 170 -18.27 5.68 -4.30
C THR A 170 -19.67 5.18 -3.96
N PHE A 171 -20.65 5.41 -4.83
CA PHE A 171 -22.01 4.93 -4.66
C PHE A 171 -22.08 3.41 -4.55
N ARG A 172 -21.37 2.68 -5.43
CA ARG A 172 -21.31 1.22 -5.43
C ARG A 172 -20.78 0.65 -4.12
N ARG A 173 -19.67 1.20 -3.60
CA ARG A 173 -19.08 0.77 -2.31
C ARG A 173 -20.03 1.05 -1.14
N GLY A 174 -20.73 2.18 -1.16
CA GLY A 174 -21.75 2.53 -0.17
C GLY A 174 -22.94 1.57 -0.19
N LEU A 175 -23.51 1.30 -1.36
CA LEU A 175 -24.66 0.42 -1.56
C LEU A 175 -24.40 -1.02 -1.06
N LEU A 176 -23.21 -1.57 -1.30
CA LEU A 176 -22.84 -2.90 -0.81
C LEU A 176 -22.81 -2.98 0.72
N ARG A 177 -22.25 -1.97 1.38
CA ARG A 177 -22.23 -1.88 2.85
C ARG A 177 -23.64 -1.72 3.42
N TRP A 178 -24.47 -0.89 2.79
CA TRP A 178 -25.86 -0.69 3.17
C TRP A 178 -26.68 -1.99 3.10
N ARG A 179 -26.55 -2.75 2.00
CA ARG A 179 -27.20 -4.07 1.84
C ARG A 179 -26.75 -5.07 2.90
N ALA A 180 -25.45 -5.12 3.19
CA ALA A 180 -24.90 -6.00 4.22
C ALA A 180 -25.44 -5.68 5.62
N ALA A 181 -25.50 -4.38 5.98
CA ALA A 181 -26.03 -3.93 7.26
C ALA A 181 -27.53 -4.28 7.44
N ARG A 182 -28.33 -4.17 6.37
CA ARG A 182 -29.76 -4.57 6.41
C ARG A 182 -29.95 -6.07 6.51
N LYS A 183 -29.13 -6.85 5.80
CA LYS A 183 -29.17 -8.32 5.91
C LYS A 183 -28.83 -8.77 7.34
N ALA A 184 -27.83 -8.16 7.97
CA ALA A 184 -27.49 -8.45 9.36
C ALA A 184 -28.64 -8.13 10.34
N ARG A 185 -29.38 -7.03 10.14
CA ARG A 185 -30.55 -6.67 10.96
C ARG A 185 -31.77 -7.59 10.75
N ALA A 186 -31.93 -8.14 9.56
CA ALA A 186 -33.02 -9.06 9.25
C ALA A 186 -32.80 -10.48 9.79
N VAL A 187 -31.55 -10.87 10.06
CA VAL A 187 -31.17 -12.19 10.62
C VAL A 187 -31.15 -12.18 12.15
N ALA A 188 -31.11 -11.01 12.78
CA ALA A 188 -31.12 -10.83 14.23
C ALA A 188 -32.54 -10.67 14.83
N ARG A 189 -33.58 -10.94 14.03
CA ARG A 189 -35.01 -10.89 14.40
C ARG A 189 -35.63 -12.24 14.10
#